data_AF-A0A1M6Z6R7-F1
#
_entry.id   AF-A0A1M6Z6R7-F1
#
_cell.length_a   1.000
_cell.length_b   1.000
_cell.length_c   1.000
_cell.angle_alpha   90.00
_cell.angle_beta   90.00
_cell.angle_gamma   90.00
#
_symmetry.space_group_name_H-M   'P 1'
#
loop_
_entity.id
_entity.type
_entity.pdbx_description
1 polymer ?
#
loop_
_entity_poly.entity_id
_entity_poly.type
_entity_poly.pdbx_seq_one_letter_code
_entity_poly.pdbx_strand_id
1 'polypeptide(L)' 'MNKVVIQQYPAEKLPADLRAGIPDGTMVKVTLETTSPEQAALAGGLRELFASVPGDFRKSASEIEQDLRGQRDSWPSN' A
#
# COMPACT_ATOMS: atom_id res chain seq x y z
N MET A 1 8.82 0.56 14.35
CA MET A 1 8.86 -0.91 14.34
C MET A 1 7.68 -1.41 13.51
N ASN A 2 7.87 -1.60 12.20
CA ASN A 2 6.83 -2.10 11.31
C ASN A 2 7.12 -3.56 10.97
N LYS A 3 6.11 -4.42 11.15
CA LYS A 3 6.23 -5.88 11.00
C LYS A 3 5.26 -6.35 9.93
N VAL A 4 5.79 -6.96 8.87
CA VAL A 4 4.97 -7.61 7.83
C VAL A 4 5.09 -9.12 8.02
N VAL A 5 3.95 -9.79 8.20
CA VAL A 5 3.88 -11.24 8.41
C VAL A 5 3.17 -11.88 7.22
N ILE A 6 3.88 -12.70 6.45
CA ILE A 6 3.32 -13.48 5.35
C ILE A 6 3.19 -14.93 5.83
N GLN A 7 1.96 -15.44 5.93
CA GLN A 7 1.69 -16.74 6.58
C GLN A 7 1.79 -17.95 5.63
N GLN A 8 1.65 -17.76 4.32
CA GLN A 8 1.65 -18.83 3.32
C GLN A 8 2.61 -18.52 2.18
N TYR A 9 3.89 -18.41 2.49
CA TYR A 9 4.92 -18.20 1.49
C TYR A 9 5.47 -19.55 1.02
N PRO A 10 5.48 -19.85 -0.29
CA PRO A 10 6.00 -21.13 -0.78
C PRO A 10 7.50 -21.24 -0.53
N ALA A 11 7.95 -22.36 0.04
CA ALA A 11 9.36 -22.63 0.33
C ALA A 11 10.26 -22.59 -0.92
N GLU A 12 9.69 -22.82 -2.10
CA GLU A 12 10.38 -22.74 -3.40
C GLU A 12 10.89 -21.33 -3.73
N LYS A 13 10.23 -20.29 -3.19
CA LYS A 13 10.62 -18.88 -3.38
C LYS A 13 11.58 -18.39 -2.29
N LEU A 14 12.08 -19.26 -1.42
CA LEU A 14 13.11 -18.92 -0.45
C LEU A 14 14.50 -18.94 -1.10
N PRO A 15 15.43 -18.06 -0.65
CA PRO A 15 16.84 -18.16 -0.99
C PRO A 15 17.40 -19.55 -0.66
N ALA A 16 18.39 -20.01 -1.43
CA ALA A 16 18.97 -21.34 -1.28
C ALA A 16 19.48 -21.61 0.16
N ASP A 17 20.02 -20.59 0.82
CA ASP A 17 20.52 -20.65 2.20
C ASP A 17 19.41 -20.92 3.23
N LEU A 18 18.18 -20.48 2.96
CA LEU A 18 17.01 -20.67 3.83
C LEU A 18 16.13 -21.85 3.41
N ARG A 19 16.34 -22.37 2.19
CA ARG A 19 15.65 -23.55 1.66
C ARG A 19 16.29 -24.87 2.14
N ALA A 20 17.51 -24.82 2.67
CA ALA A 20 18.21 -26.00 3.17
C ALA A 20 17.44 -26.67 4.33
N GLY A 21 16.93 -27.88 4.08
CA GLY A 21 16.19 -28.68 5.07
C GLY A 21 14.65 -28.52 5.05
N ILE A 22 14.09 -27.77 4.10
CA ILE A 22 12.63 -27.65 3.94
C ILE A 22 12.18 -28.52 2.75
N PRO A 23 11.19 -29.41 2.93
CA PRO A 23 10.63 -30.20 1.84
C PRO A 23 9.98 -29.31 0.78
N ASP A 24 10.15 -29.67 -0.50
CA ASP A 24 9.47 -29.01 -1.61
C ASP A 24 7.94 -29.08 -1.41
N GLY A 25 7.24 -27.98 -1.71
CA GLY A 25 5.78 -27.84 -1.48
C GLY A 25 5.35 -27.38 -0.09
N THR A 26 6.29 -27.11 0.83
CA THR A 26 5.94 -26.60 2.17
C THR A 26 5.60 -25.12 2.15
N MET A 27 4.52 -24.72 2.85
CA MET A 27 4.20 -23.33 3.11
C MET A 27 4.91 -22.86 4.38
N VAL A 28 5.66 -21.77 4.29
CA VAL A 28 6.41 -21.20 5.41
C VAL A 28 5.86 -19.83 5.81
N LYS A 29 6.07 -19.49 7.08
CA LYS A 29 5.78 -18.15 7.61
C LYS A 29 7.03 -17.29 7.51
N VAL A 30 6.97 -16.24 6.69
CA VAL A 30 8.07 -15.27 6.55
C VAL A 30 7.72 -14.01 7.33
N THR A 31 8.62 -13.61 8.22
CA THR A 31 8.52 -12.33 8.95
C THR A 31 9.57 -11.39 8.39
N LEU A 32 9.13 -10.29 7.81
CA LEU A 32 10.02 -9.23 7.32
C LEU A 32 10.09 -8.14 8.39
N GLU A 33 11.28 -7.97 8.95
CA GLU A 33 11.61 -6.86 9.86
C GLU A 33 12.42 -5.84 9.06
N THR A 34 11.80 -4.73 8.69
CA THR A 34 12.48 -3.67 7.94
C THR A 34 12.90 -2.54 8.88
N THR A 35 14.17 -2.13 8.76
CA THR A 35 14.74 -0.92 9.37
C THR A 35 15.06 0.11 8.27
N SER A 36 14.30 0.14 7.17
CA SER A 36 14.49 1.17 6.15
C SER A 36 13.84 2.49 6.57
N PRO A 37 14.59 3.62 6.63
CA PRO A 37 14.02 4.94 6.89
C PRO A 37 13.06 5.40 5.78
N GLU A 38 13.13 4.80 4.58
CA GLU A 38 12.26 5.14 3.44
C GLU A 38 10.79 4.79 3.68
N GLN A 39 10.49 3.74 4.46
CA GLN A 39 9.12 3.39 4.85
C GLN A 39 8.63 4.17 6.07
N ALA A 40 9.54 4.81 6.82
CA ALA A 40 9.14 5.75 7.87
C ALA A 40 8.52 7.03 7.28
N ALA A 41 8.86 7.40 6.04
CA ALA A 41 8.20 8.50 5.32
C ALA A 41 6.71 8.20 5.02
N LEU A 42 6.35 6.92 4.83
CA LEU A 42 4.96 6.47 4.74
C LEU A 42 4.28 6.30 6.11
N ALA A 43 5.06 6.34 7.20
CA ALA A 43 4.56 6.34 8.58
C ALA A 43 4.26 7.76 9.10
N GLY A 44 4.62 8.80 8.35
CA GLY A 44 4.00 10.12 8.49
C GLY A 44 2.51 9.94 8.21
N GLY A 45 1.68 9.98 9.24
CA GLY A 45 0.26 9.63 9.15
C GLY A 45 -0.46 10.39 8.04
N LEU A 46 -1.71 10.01 7.74
CA LEU A 46 -2.51 10.56 6.62
C LEU A 46 -2.34 12.07 6.40
N ARG A 47 -2.26 12.87 7.47
CA ARG A 47 -2.03 14.32 7.43
C ARG A 47 -0.76 14.74 6.69
N GLU A 48 0.35 14.03 6.85
CA GLU A 48 1.63 14.34 6.22
C GLU A 48 1.64 13.96 4.74
N LEU A 49 0.97 12.86 4.40
CA LEU A 49 0.66 12.51 3.01
C LEU A 49 -0.22 13.56 2.33
N PHE A 50 -1.26 14.07 3.02
CA PHE A 50 -2.07 15.17 2.49
C PHE A 50 -1.29 16.48 2.36
N ALA A 51 -0.31 16.73 3.24
CA ALA A 51 0.54 17.91 3.16
C ALA A 51 1.52 17.86 1.97
N SER A 52 1.94 16.67 1.54
CA SER A 52 2.84 16.49 0.40
C SER A 52 2.13 16.52 -0.96
N VAL A 53 0.79 16.50 -0.99
CA VAL A 53 0.01 16.66 -2.23
C VAL A 53 0.26 18.05 -2.84
N PRO A 54 0.69 18.13 -4.12
CA PRO A 54 0.88 19.40 -4.82
C PRO A 54 -0.37 20.27 -4.81
N GLY A 55 -0.20 21.58 -4.75
CA GLY A 55 -1.31 22.54 -4.63
C GLY A 55 -2.38 22.38 -5.72
N ASP A 56 -1.98 22.01 -6.93
CA ASP A 56 -2.88 21.82 -8.07
C ASP A 56 -3.90 20.69 -7.89
N PHE A 57 -3.62 19.74 -6.99
CA PHE A 57 -4.54 18.65 -6.66
C PHE A 57 -5.41 18.96 -5.44
N ARG A 58 -5.23 20.12 -4.78
CA ARG A 58 -6.04 20.53 -3.64
C ARG A 58 -7.29 21.25 -4.14
N LYS A 59 -8.44 20.59 -4.01
CA LYS A 59 -9.75 21.19 -4.25
C LYS A 59 -10.46 21.43 -2.93
N SER A 60 -11.19 22.52 -2.84
CA SER A 60 -12.15 22.75 -1.76
C SER A 60 -13.32 21.77 -1.86
N ALA A 61 -14.04 21.59 -0.75
CA ALA A 61 -15.24 20.74 -0.74
C ALA A 61 -16.27 21.21 -1.78
N SER A 62 -16.45 22.53 -1.94
CA SER A 62 -17.37 23.10 -2.92
C SER A 62 -16.98 22.78 -4.36
N GLU A 63 -15.69 22.81 -4.69
CA GLU A 63 -15.20 22.46 -6.02
C GLU A 63 -15.40 20.97 -6.32
N ILE A 64 -15.17 20.11 -5.32
CA ILE A 64 -15.42 18.67 -5.42
C ILE A 64 -16.91 18.41 -5.65
N GLU A 65 -17.79 19.08 -4.92
CA GLU A 65 -19.25 18.96 -5.10
C GLU A 65 -19.70 19.41 -6.50
N GLN A 66 -19.13 20.49 -7.02
CA GLN A 66 -19.42 20.98 -8.36
C GLN A 66 -18.98 19.98 -9.44
N ASP A 67 -17.77 19.43 -9.31
CA ASP A 67 -17.24 18.41 -10.23
C ASP A 67 -18.10 17.15 -10.21
N LEU A 68 -18.47 16.66 -9.02
CA LEU A 68 -19.32 15.48 -8.86
C LEU A 68 -20.70 15.70 -9.48
N ARG A 69 -21.28 16.89 -9.29
CA ARG A 69 -22.56 17.25 -9.91
C ARG A 69 -22.46 17.28 -11.43
N GLY A 70 -21.41 17.90 -11.97
CA GLY A 70 -21.15 17.93 -13.42
C GLY A 70 -20.98 16.53 -14.02
N GLN A 71 -20.24 15.66 -13.34
CA GLN A 71 -20.08 14.26 -13.75
C GLN A 71 -21.40 13.51 -13.74
N ARG A 72 -22.19 13.64 -12.65
CA ARG A 72 -23.52 13.04 -12.54
C ARG A 72 -24.46 13.50 -13.65
N ASP A 73 -24.49 14.79 -13.92
CA ASP A 73 -25.37 15.38 -14.93
C ASP A 73 -24.93 15.02 -16.36
N SER A 74 -23.66 14.66 -16.55
CA SER A 74 -23.11 14.13 -17.80
C SER A 74 -23.41 12.65 -18.03
N TRP A 75 -23.94 11.92 -17.05
CA TRP A 75 -24.27 10.51 -17.25
C TRP A 75 -25.52 10.39 -18.13
N PRO A 76 -25.46 9.63 -19.25
CA PRO A 76 -26.62 9.43 -20.08
C PRO A 76 -27.71 8.75 -19.24
N SER A 77 -28.91 9.32 -19.27
CA SER A 77 -30.08 8.68 -18.67
C SER A 77 -30.36 7.39 -19.45
N ASN A 78 -30.18 6.25 -18.78
CA ASN A 78 -30.56 4.94 -19.32
C ASN A 78 -32.08 4.77 -19.29
#